data_AF-A0A3N4MQX6-F1
#
_entry.id   AF-A0A3N4MQX6-F1
#
_cell.length_a   1.000
_cell.length_b   1.000
_cell.length_c   1.000
_cell.angle_alpha   90.00
_cell.angle_beta   90.00
_cell.angle_gamma   90.00
#
_symmetry.space_group_name_H-M   'P 1'
#
loop_
_entity.id
_entity.type
_entity.pdbx_description
1 polymer ?
#
loop_
_entity_poly.entity_id
_entity_poly.type
_entity_poly.pdbx_seq_one_letter_code
_entity_poly.pdbx_strand_id
1 'polypeptide(L)'
;MCLHATAQRSRVSSRNQRTAPDSAKADNKGSVSKQKQLYLLDSAEIKTLTEEQLQTSQVGFMNTVKDPFTLFKLGYGKYDSVTFIFTKHYLKLSPELKNIPSQARLDKRKNNRYYFRGEMYTGKVIDYYYSGDIKEEGYYEEGLQKGPLKRYDINGILTLHTVSVADTLDLEGASTDSAGNVYYRWKYVLPGMVLVSEYYYPNGSIKKRVQLHQYGTITTKYLSSGLMTDSSSRIRTSGGPETEKTKTTERRERLLKIDEYAAALKREPGNPEIYLARAYYRLKNLEFDMALEDVNTCISLEPQEPDYYGERALMPVYKAAYFDTDDRLKKKDVLNYLANHPNINIPPAKRTAMMEDLKKAAGPFSSDKVFKELYKYLKSINF
;
A
#
# COMPACT_ATOMS: atom_id res chain seq x y z
N MET A 1 -38.44 -2.03 -78.69
CA MET A 1 -38.14 -1.75 -80.11
C MET A 1 -36.64 -1.63 -80.26
N CYS A 2 -36.13 -2.27 -81.31
CA CYS A 2 -34.72 -2.59 -81.56
C CYS A 2 -33.83 -1.40 -81.97
N LEU A 3 -32.53 -1.73 -82.07
CA LEU A 3 -31.44 -1.21 -82.93
C LEU A 3 -30.47 -0.23 -82.23
N HIS A 4 -29.21 -0.62 -81.93
CA HIS A 4 -28.02 -0.87 -82.79
C HIS A 4 -27.32 0.39 -83.32
N ALA A 5 -26.04 0.55 -82.92
CA ALA A 5 -24.90 1.06 -83.72
C ALA A 5 -23.58 0.79 -82.93
N THR A 6 -22.69 -0.15 -83.32
CA THR A 6 -21.46 -0.02 -84.16
C THR A 6 -20.51 1.13 -83.73
N ALA A 7 -19.18 1.00 -83.55
CA ALA A 7 -18.18 0.25 -84.35
C ALA A 7 -16.80 0.04 -83.65
N GLN A 8 -16.10 -1.04 -84.08
CA GLN A 8 -14.66 -1.23 -84.42
C GLN A 8 -13.53 -0.81 -83.44
N ARG A 9 -12.73 -1.78 -82.92
CA ARG A 9 -11.38 -2.25 -83.35
C ARG A 9 -10.29 -1.14 -83.27
N SER A 10 -9.15 -1.27 -82.58
CA SER A 10 -8.11 -2.31 -82.75
C SER A 10 -6.89 -2.13 -81.81
N ARG A 11 -6.24 -3.26 -81.51
CA ARG A 11 -4.79 -3.58 -81.44
C ARG A 11 -3.76 -2.85 -80.51
N VAL A 12 -3.15 -3.69 -79.66
CA VAL A 12 -1.69 -4.02 -79.55
C VAL A 12 -0.75 -3.12 -78.73
N SER A 13 -0.28 -3.75 -77.63
CA SER A 13 1.07 -3.89 -77.05
C SER A 13 2.02 -2.71 -76.74
N SER A 14 2.52 -2.81 -75.50
CA SER A 14 3.93 -2.78 -75.08
C SER A 14 4.58 -1.49 -74.54
N ARG A 15 5.05 -1.65 -73.29
CA ARG A 15 6.29 -1.18 -72.65
C ARG A 15 6.55 0.31 -72.36
N ASN A 16 6.66 0.54 -71.04
CA ASN A 16 7.75 1.20 -70.29
C ASN A 16 7.78 2.73 -70.05
N GLN A 17 7.67 3.04 -68.76
CA GLN A 17 8.48 3.93 -67.91
C GLN A 17 8.04 5.39 -67.63
N ARG A 18 7.86 5.63 -66.31
CA ARG A 18 8.03 6.85 -65.47
C ARG A 18 7.03 7.99 -65.77
N THR A 19 6.22 8.47 -64.82
CA THR A 19 6.57 9.09 -63.53
C THR A 19 5.39 9.03 -62.52
N ALA A 20 5.67 9.12 -61.21
CA ALA A 20 4.69 9.24 -60.13
C ALA A 20 4.12 10.69 -60.05
N PRO A 21 3.02 11.01 -59.32
CA PRO A 21 2.96 10.84 -57.85
C PRO A 21 1.61 10.41 -57.23
N ASP A 22 1.77 9.99 -55.97
CA ASP A 22 0.90 10.12 -54.81
C ASP A 22 -0.33 9.23 -54.58
N SER A 23 -0.03 8.26 -53.72
CA SER A 23 -0.86 7.39 -52.90
C SER A 23 -1.74 8.11 -51.89
N ALA A 24 -2.99 7.68 -51.81
CA ALA A 24 -3.73 7.63 -50.55
C ALA A 24 -4.01 6.14 -50.25
N LYS A 25 -3.22 5.57 -49.34
CA LYS A 25 -3.41 4.21 -48.80
C LYS A 25 -4.60 4.21 -47.83
N ALA A 26 -5.49 3.26 -48.02
CA ALA A 26 -6.48 2.86 -47.02
C ALA A 26 -5.77 2.07 -45.91
N ASP A 27 -5.83 2.58 -44.68
CA ASP A 27 -5.29 1.92 -43.49
C ASP A 27 -6.12 0.69 -43.12
N ASN A 28 -5.56 -0.47 -43.42
CA ASN A 28 -6.00 -1.76 -42.91
C ASN A 28 -5.54 -1.88 -41.45
N LYS A 29 -6.46 -1.67 -40.49
CA LYS A 29 -6.24 -1.97 -39.06
C LYS A 29 -6.15 -3.48 -38.87
N GLY A 30 -4.96 -4.04 -39.07
CA GLY A 30 -4.61 -5.37 -38.61
C GLY A 30 -4.63 -5.41 -37.08
N SER A 31 -5.56 -6.18 -36.50
CA SER A 31 -5.46 -6.54 -35.08
C SER A 31 -4.24 -7.45 -34.91
N VAL A 32 -3.15 -6.92 -34.39
CA VAL A 32 -2.00 -7.74 -33.97
C VAL A 32 -2.51 -8.62 -32.82
N SER A 33 -2.56 -9.93 -33.04
CA SER A 33 -2.83 -10.86 -31.94
C SER A 33 -1.72 -10.66 -30.91
N LYS A 34 -2.10 -10.36 -29.67
CA LYS A 34 -1.15 -10.16 -28.58
C LYS A 34 -0.44 -11.50 -28.35
N GLN A 35 0.86 -11.59 -28.63
CA GLN A 35 1.64 -12.81 -28.40
C GLN A 35 1.44 -13.29 -26.96
N LYS A 36 1.08 -14.57 -26.79
CA LYS A 36 0.88 -15.23 -25.50
C LYS A 36 2.22 -15.68 -24.94
N GLN A 37 2.89 -14.80 -24.23
CA GLN A 37 4.16 -15.11 -23.57
C GLN A 37 3.93 -15.51 -22.11
N LEU A 38 4.70 -16.47 -21.60
CA LEU A 38 4.73 -16.87 -20.19
C LEU A 38 6.16 -16.71 -19.65
N TYR A 39 6.26 -16.27 -18.41
CA TYR A 39 7.53 -16.26 -17.67
C TYR A 39 7.42 -17.24 -16.50
N LEU A 40 8.47 -18.04 -16.33
CA LEU A 40 8.63 -18.98 -15.23
C LEU A 40 9.85 -18.55 -14.41
N LEU A 41 9.61 -17.96 -13.24
CA LEU A 41 10.68 -17.57 -12.34
C LEU A 41 10.83 -18.60 -11.23
N ASP A 42 12.01 -19.20 -11.09
CA ASP A 42 12.29 -20.26 -10.11
C ASP A 42 11.23 -21.39 -10.17
N SER A 43 10.70 -21.62 -11.38
CA SER A 43 9.61 -22.56 -11.75
C SER A 43 8.18 -22.16 -11.30
N ALA A 44 7.94 -20.91 -10.89
CA ALA A 44 6.61 -20.36 -10.64
C ALA A 44 6.14 -19.49 -11.84
N GLU A 45 4.87 -19.64 -12.23
CA GLU A 45 4.26 -18.83 -13.29
C GLU A 45 4.08 -17.37 -12.83
N ILE A 46 4.62 -16.42 -13.61
CA ILE A 46 4.41 -14.99 -13.39
C ILE A 46 3.79 -14.36 -14.63
N LYS A 47 2.73 -13.56 -14.42
CA LYS A 47 1.95 -12.93 -15.50
C LYS A 47 2.67 -11.76 -16.17
N THR A 48 3.51 -11.06 -15.42
CA THR A 48 4.28 -9.90 -15.88
C THR A 48 5.60 -9.84 -15.12
N LEU A 49 6.70 -9.64 -15.86
CA LEU A 49 8.02 -9.35 -15.30
C LEU A 49 8.25 -7.83 -15.43
N THR A 50 8.27 -7.09 -14.32
CA THR A 50 8.67 -5.67 -14.34
C THR A 50 10.14 -5.56 -13.99
N GLU A 51 10.91 -4.75 -14.73
CA GLU A 51 12.35 -4.53 -14.49
C GLU A 51 12.65 -4.04 -13.07
N GLU A 52 11.73 -3.31 -12.43
CA GLU A 52 11.86 -2.89 -11.02
C GLU A 52 11.94 -4.06 -10.02
N GLN A 53 11.41 -5.24 -10.36
CA GLN A 53 11.30 -6.37 -9.44
C GLN A 53 12.46 -7.36 -9.57
N LEU A 54 13.01 -7.55 -10.78
CA LEU A 54 14.11 -8.47 -11.04
C LEU A 54 15.31 -7.68 -11.55
N GLN A 55 16.31 -7.46 -10.69
CA GLN A 55 17.56 -6.86 -11.16
C GLN A 55 18.34 -7.87 -11.99
N THR A 56 18.82 -7.48 -13.17
CA THR A 56 19.62 -8.35 -14.07
C THR A 56 20.81 -8.99 -13.36
N SER A 57 21.38 -8.31 -12.36
CA SER A 57 22.48 -8.80 -11.50
C SER A 57 22.13 -10.07 -10.70
N GLN A 58 20.84 -10.31 -10.44
CA GLN A 58 20.32 -11.43 -9.63
C GLN A 58 19.97 -12.67 -10.47
N VAL A 59 19.88 -12.52 -11.80
CA VAL A 59 19.61 -13.63 -12.72
C VAL A 59 20.83 -14.54 -12.81
N GLY A 60 20.65 -15.82 -12.51
CA GLY A 60 21.69 -16.85 -12.66
C GLY A 60 21.64 -17.46 -14.05
N PHE A 61 20.44 -17.83 -14.48
CA PHE A 61 20.21 -18.44 -15.79
C PHE A 61 18.89 -17.95 -16.37
N MET A 62 18.87 -17.63 -17.65
CA MET A 62 17.64 -17.27 -18.37
C MET A 62 17.65 -17.92 -19.74
N ASN A 63 16.57 -18.63 -20.08
CA ASN A 63 16.40 -19.27 -21.37
C ASN A 63 14.97 -19.11 -21.87
N THR A 64 14.82 -18.79 -23.16
CA THR A 64 13.49 -18.64 -23.78
C THR A 64 13.26 -19.74 -24.80
N VAL A 65 12.20 -20.51 -24.59
CA VAL A 65 11.74 -21.55 -25.51
C VAL A 65 10.63 -20.97 -26.39
N LYS A 66 10.82 -21.05 -27.71
CA LYS A 66 9.82 -20.63 -28.73
C LYS A 66 9.39 -21.76 -29.64
N ASP A 67 10.10 -22.90 -29.60
CA ASP A 67 9.81 -24.04 -30.46
C ASP A 67 8.45 -24.69 -30.06
N PRO A 68 7.45 -24.74 -30.96
CA PRO A 68 6.11 -25.22 -30.61
C PRO A 68 6.09 -26.67 -30.12
N PHE A 69 6.93 -27.56 -30.67
CA PHE A 69 6.97 -28.96 -30.27
C PHE A 69 7.53 -29.11 -28.85
N THR A 70 8.61 -28.38 -28.55
CA THR A 70 9.20 -28.32 -27.22
C THR A 70 8.21 -27.74 -26.20
N LEU A 71 7.51 -26.65 -26.55
CA LEU A 71 6.47 -26.06 -25.70
C LEU A 71 5.33 -27.04 -25.42
N PHE A 72 4.85 -27.75 -26.44
CA PHE A 72 3.83 -28.78 -26.27
C PHE A 72 4.28 -29.90 -25.33
N LYS A 73 5.50 -30.44 -25.52
CA LYS A 73 6.07 -31.49 -24.67
C LYS A 73 6.23 -31.05 -23.21
N LEU A 74 6.51 -29.76 -22.98
CA LEU A 74 6.62 -29.18 -21.64
C LEU A 74 5.28 -28.80 -21.01
N GLY A 75 4.14 -29.01 -21.70
CA GLY A 75 2.81 -28.65 -21.21
C GLY A 75 2.42 -27.17 -21.42
N TYR A 76 3.24 -26.42 -22.16
CA TYR A 76 3.05 -24.99 -22.44
C TYR A 76 2.59 -24.70 -23.87
N GLY A 77 2.03 -25.68 -24.58
CA GLY A 77 1.64 -25.55 -26.00
C GLY A 77 0.58 -24.49 -26.31
N LYS A 78 -0.01 -23.84 -25.29
CA LYS A 78 -0.94 -22.70 -25.44
C LYS A 78 -0.25 -21.33 -25.53
N TYR A 79 1.07 -21.28 -25.35
CA TYR A 79 1.88 -20.06 -25.34
C TYR A 79 2.79 -20.01 -26.58
N ASP A 80 3.08 -18.81 -27.06
CA ASP A 80 3.99 -18.57 -28.19
C ASP A 80 5.45 -18.61 -27.75
N SER A 81 5.72 -18.31 -26.47
CA SER A 81 7.04 -18.45 -25.87
C SER A 81 6.94 -18.62 -24.36
N VAL A 82 7.90 -19.36 -23.80
CA VAL A 82 8.10 -19.48 -22.35
C VAL A 82 9.54 -19.09 -22.00
N THR A 83 9.71 -18.08 -21.16
CA THR A 83 11.01 -17.68 -20.63
C THR A 83 11.19 -18.25 -19.24
N PHE A 84 12.14 -19.18 -19.10
CA PHE A 84 12.59 -19.71 -17.83
C PHE A 84 13.66 -18.79 -17.26
N ILE A 85 13.48 -18.36 -16.02
CA ILE A 85 14.39 -17.50 -15.28
C ILE A 85 14.71 -18.21 -13.97
N PHE A 86 15.98 -18.48 -13.71
CA PHE A 86 16.46 -19.00 -12.43
C PHE A 86 17.38 -17.97 -11.78
N THR A 87 17.08 -17.62 -10.54
CA THR A 87 17.88 -16.68 -9.76
C THR A 87 19.18 -17.34 -9.28
N LYS A 88 20.24 -16.54 -9.08
CA LYS A 88 21.50 -17.04 -8.48
C LYS A 88 21.27 -17.65 -7.10
N HIS A 89 20.26 -17.18 -6.39
CA HIS A 89 19.85 -17.71 -5.09
C HIS A 89 19.21 -19.10 -5.23
N TYR A 90 18.21 -19.26 -6.11
CA TYR A 90 17.55 -20.55 -6.32
C TYR A 90 18.52 -21.66 -6.72
N LEU A 91 19.52 -21.34 -7.54
CA LEU A 91 20.56 -22.30 -7.93
C LEU A 91 21.31 -22.88 -6.73
N LYS A 92 21.50 -22.10 -5.66
CA LYS A 92 22.20 -22.50 -4.43
C LYS A 92 21.33 -23.28 -3.44
N LEU A 93 19.99 -23.28 -3.60
CA LEU A 93 19.09 -24.01 -2.71
C LEU A 93 19.32 -25.54 -2.80
N SER A 94 19.19 -26.21 -1.65
CA SER A 94 19.24 -27.67 -1.59
C SER A 94 18.03 -28.30 -2.32
N PRO A 95 18.11 -29.57 -2.75
CA PRO A 95 16.99 -30.26 -3.38
C PRO A 95 15.72 -30.30 -2.51
N GLU A 96 15.87 -30.40 -1.19
CA GLU A 96 14.75 -30.41 -0.24
C GLU A 96 14.00 -29.07 -0.27
N LEU A 97 14.74 -27.95 -0.26
CA LEU A 97 14.14 -26.61 -0.30
C LEU A 97 13.47 -26.32 -1.66
N LYS A 98 14.03 -26.82 -2.77
CA LYS A 98 13.43 -26.69 -4.11
C LYS A 98 12.10 -27.44 -4.25
N ASN A 99 11.87 -28.46 -3.43
CA ASN A 99 10.63 -29.24 -3.43
C ASN A 99 9.51 -28.61 -2.57
N ILE A 100 9.84 -27.62 -1.74
CA ILE A 100 8.83 -26.86 -0.99
C ILE A 100 8.06 -25.98 -1.98
N PRO A 101 6.73 -26.13 -2.11
CA PRO A 101 5.96 -25.33 -3.05
C PRO A 101 5.82 -23.88 -2.56
N SER A 102 5.74 -22.96 -3.51
CA SER A 102 5.21 -21.61 -3.28
C SER A 102 3.69 -21.66 -3.25
N GLN A 103 3.05 -20.67 -2.62
CA GLN A 103 1.59 -20.61 -2.51
C GLN A 103 0.93 -20.53 -3.90
N ALA A 104 1.59 -19.89 -4.86
CA ALA A 104 1.13 -19.79 -6.25
C ALA A 104 1.04 -21.16 -6.97
N ARG A 105 1.73 -22.19 -6.47
CA ARG A 105 1.65 -23.57 -6.99
C ARG A 105 0.57 -24.40 -6.30
N LEU A 106 -0.11 -23.86 -5.28
CA LEU A 106 -1.17 -24.54 -4.59
C LEU A 106 -2.53 -24.18 -5.20
N ASP A 107 -3.30 -25.19 -5.56
CA ASP A 107 -4.65 -25.02 -6.08
C ASP A 107 -5.61 -24.79 -4.91
N LYS A 108 -6.12 -23.55 -4.78
CA LYS A 108 -7.17 -23.23 -3.82
C LYS A 108 -8.53 -23.65 -4.36
N ARG A 109 -9.18 -24.63 -3.73
CA ARG A 109 -10.52 -25.11 -4.15
C ARG A 109 -11.65 -24.43 -3.38
N LYS A 110 -12.90 -24.65 -3.81
CA LYS A 110 -14.12 -24.01 -3.25
C LYS A 110 -14.31 -24.21 -1.73
N ASN A 111 -13.73 -25.26 -1.16
CA ASN A 111 -13.74 -25.55 0.28
C ASN A 111 -12.70 -24.76 1.08
N ASN A 112 -12.04 -23.75 0.48
CA ASN A 112 -10.98 -22.95 1.09
C ASN A 112 -9.73 -23.74 1.52
N ARG A 113 -9.55 -24.97 0.99
CA ARG A 113 -8.37 -25.81 1.22
C ARG A 113 -7.43 -25.75 0.03
N TYR A 114 -6.14 -25.83 0.33
CA TYR A 114 -5.05 -25.86 -0.64
C TYR A 114 -4.66 -27.28 -1.02
N TYR A 115 -4.44 -27.49 -2.31
CA TYR A 115 -4.05 -28.75 -2.91
C TYR A 115 -2.75 -28.58 -3.68
N PHE A 116 -1.89 -29.60 -3.71
CA PHE A 116 -0.69 -29.62 -4.53
C PHE A 116 -0.71 -30.89 -5.37
N ARG A 117 -0.67 -30.75 -6.70
CA ARG A 117 -0.71 -31.87 -7.66
C ARG A 117 -1.92 -32.79 -7.45
N GLY A 118 -3.08 -32.19 -7.18
CA GLY A 118 -4.35 -32.92 -7.01
C GLY A 118 -4.67 -33.35 -5.58
N GLU A 119 -3.65 -33.48 -4.72
CA GLU A 119 -3.76 -33.95 -3.34
C GLU A 119 -3.87 -32.82 -2.33
N MET A 120 -4.56 -33.07 -1.22
CA MET A 120 -4.68 -32.09 -0.14
C MET A 120 -3.30 -31.85 0.48
N TYR A 121 -2.91 -30.58 0.60
CA TYR A 121 -1.52 -30.25 0.92
C TYR A 121 -1.25 -30.25 2.43
N THR A 122 -0.24 -31.02 2.86
CA THR A 122 0.33 -30.95 4.21
C THR A 122 1.84 -30.75 4.11
N GLY A 123 2.36 -29.66 4.65
CA GLY A 123 3.78 -29.33 4.57
C GLY A 123 4.08 -27.84 4.66
N LYS A 124 5.37 -27.50 4.49
CA LYS A 124 5.84 -26.12 4.45
C LYS A 124 5.49 -25.44 3.13
N VAL A 125 5.22 -24.14 3.17
CA VAL A 125 5.07 -23.30 1.98
C VAL A 125 6.04 -22.16 2.12
N ILE A 126 6.80 -21.87 1.06
CA ILE A 126 7.73 -20.74 1.02
C ILE A 126 7.53 -19.99 -0.30
N ASP A 127 7.20 -18.71 -0.20
CA ASP A 127 7.25 -17.78 -1.31
C ASP A 127 8.55 -16.98 -1.25
N TYR A 128 9.08 -16.67 -2.43
CA TYR A 128 10.32 -15.91 -2.58
C TYR A 128 10.06 -14.61 -3.34
N TYR A 129 10.87 -13.60 -3.07
CA TYR A 129 11.04 -12.45 -3.95
C TYR A 129 11.77 -12.86 -5.23
N TYR A 130 11.73 -11.99 -6.23
CA TYR A 130 12.48 -12.21 -7.47
C TYR A 130 14.00 -12.17 -7.26
N SER A 131 14.47 -11.59 -6.15
CA SER A 131 15.87 -11.71 -5.70
C SER A 131 16.23 -13.12 -5.24
N GLY A 132 15.22 -13.93 -4.90
CA GLY A 132 15.33 -15.23 -4.27
C GLY A 132 15.27 -15.19 -2.74
N ASP A 133 15.22 -14.01 -2.12
CA ASP A 133 15.04 -13.90 -0.67
C ASP A 133 13.65 -14.38 -0.26
N ILE A 134 13.51 -14.94 0.95
CA ILE A 134 12.21 -15.41 1.46
C ILE A 134 11.28 -14.21 1.60
N LYS A 135 10.10 -14.31 0.99
CA LYS A 135 9.02 -13.32 1.07
C LYS A 135 7.98 -13.74 2.09
N GLU A 136 7.59 -15.01 2.07
CA GLU A 136 6.60 -15.56 2.99
C GLU A 136 6.98 -17.01 3.30
N GLU A 137 6.79 -17.44 4.54
CA GLU A 137 6.90 -18.85 4.91
C GLU A 137 5.82 -19.23 5.92
N GLY A 138 5.32 -20.45 5.81
CA GLY A 138 4.33 -21.02 6.71
C GLY A 138 4.21 -22.52 6.60
N TYR A 139 3.29 -23.09 7.38
CA TYR A 139 2.95 -24.51 7.36
C TYR A 139 1.46 -24.69 7.09
N TYR A 140 1.13 -25.75 6.36
CA TYR A 140 -0.24 -26.13 6.05
C TYR A 140 -0.46 -27.57 6.49
N GLU A 141 -1.63 -27.84 7.06
CA GLU A 141 -2.09 -29.16 7.44
C GLU A 141 -3.47 -29.38 6.84
N GLU A 142 -3.64 -30.46 6.07
CA GLU A 142 -4.88 -30.76 5.37
C GLU A 142 -5.41 -29.58 4.52
N GLY A 143 -4.49 -28.87 3.89
CA GLY A 143 -4.78 -27.71 3.04
C GLY A 143 -5.20 -26.45 3.81
N LEU A 144 -5.12 -26.43 5.14
CA LEU A 144 -5.37 -25.24 5.97
C LEU A 144 -4.05 -24.70 6.52
N GLN A 145 -3.88 -23.38 6.53
CA GLN A 145 -2.71 -22.76 7.15
C GLN A 145 -2.73 -23.05 8.66
N LYS A 146 -1.64 -23.59 9.19
CA LYS A 146 -1.49 -23.97 10.60
C LYS A 146 -0.20 -23.39 11.17
N GLY A 147 -0.26 -22.92 12.41
CA GLY A 147 0.88 -22.35 13.11
C GLY A 147 1.28 -20.96 12.58
N PRO A 148 2.55 -20.57 12.69
CA PRO A 148 2.97 -19.23 12.34
C PRO A 148 3.09 -19.00 10.82
N LEU A 149 2.60 -17.86 10.35
CA LEU A 149 2.90 -17.31 9.02
C LEU A 149 3.82 -16.11 9.20
N LYS A 150 4.97 -16.13 8.50
CA LYS A 150 5.92 -15.03 8.50
C LYS A 150 5.99 -14.41 7.13
N ARG A 151 5.93 -13.08 7.04
CA ARG A 151 6.26 -12.34 5.82
C ARG A 151 7.43 -11.43 6.08
N TYR A 152 8.27 -11.30 5.07
CA TYR A 152 9.43 -10.44 5.07
C TYR A 152 9.31 -9.42 3.96
N ASP A 153 9.90 -8.24 4.12
CA ASP A 153 10.13 -7.32 3.01
C ASP A 153 11.33 -7.76 2.16
N ILE A 154 11.62 -7.02 1.08
CA ILE A 154 12.74 -7.31 0.18
C ILE A 154 14.12 -7.20 0.85
N ASN A 155 14.21 -6.58 2.03
CA ASN A 155 15.44 -6.47 2.81
C ASN A 155 15.54 -7.58 3.87
N GLY A 156 14.60 -8.52 3.90
CA GLY A 156 14.55 -9.61 4.89
C GLY A 156 13.99 -9.22 6.25
N ILE A 157 13.39 -8.02 6.38
CA ILE A 157 12.81 -7.56 7.63
C ILE A 157 11.44 -8.18 7.78
N LEU A 158 11.20 -8.87 8.89
CA LEU A 158 9.89 -9.41 9.24
C LEU A 158 8.88 -8.25 9.21
N THR A 159 7.80 -8.34 8.44
CA THR A 159 6.74 -7.34 8.29
C THR A 159 5.40 -7.81 8.85
N LEU A 160 5.20 -9.13 8.88
CA LEU A 160 4.02 -9.76 9.44
C LEU A 160 4.41 -11.08 10.11
N HIS A 161 3.88 -11.28 11.30
CA HIS A 161 3.96 -12.53 12.03
C HIS A 161 2.57 -12.86 12.59
N THR A 162 1.88 -13.84 12.02
CA THR A 162 0.62 -14.34 12.59
C THR A 162 0.88 -15.69 13.25
N VAL A 163 0.39 -15.91 14.47
CA VAL A 163 0.42 -17.21 15.14
C VAL A 163 -1.00 -17.73 15.21
N SER A 164 -1.28 -18.82 14.51
CA SER A 164 -2.42 -19.67 14.88
C SER A 164 -2.04 -20.37 16.18
N VAL A 165 -2.76 -20.10 17.27
CA VAL A 165 -2.54 -20.79 18.54
C VAL A 165 -3.11 -22.20 18.39
N ALA A 166 -2.23 -23.19 18.52
CA ALA A 166 -2.58 -24.59 18.34
C ALA A 166 -3.79 -25.02 19.19
N ASP A 167 -4.64 -25.85 18.60
CA ASP A 167 -5.78 -26.56 19.21
C ASP A 167 -6.91 -25.70 19.83
N THR A 168 -6.90 -24.39 19.58
CA THR A 168 -8.00 -23.47 19.88
C THR A 168 -8.41 -22.72 18.61
N LEU A 169 -9.63 -22.16 18.59
CA LEU A 169 -10.07 -21.24 17.53
C LEU A 169 -9.47 -19.82 17.68
N ASP A 170 -8.53 -19.64 18.60
CA ASP A 170 -7.89 -18.36 18.90
C ASP A 170 -6.81 -18.03 17.87
N LEU A 171 -6.76 -16.76 17.45
CA LEU A 171 -5.83 -16.27 16.46
C LEU A 171 -5.14 -15.02 16.98
N GLU A 172 -3.83 -14.94 16.88
CA GLU A 172 -3.11 -13.69 17.14
C GLU A 172 -2.14 -13.34 16.02
N GLY A 173 -1.86 -12.06 15.89
CA GLY A 173 -0.89 -11.60 14.92
C GLY A 173 -0.29 -10.26 15.29
N ALA A 174 0.90 -10.03 14.75
CA ALA A 174 1.67 -8.82 14.91
C ALA A 174 2.17 -8.35 13.54
N SER A 175 2.22 -7.04 13.36
CA SER A 175 2.83 -6.40 12.21
C SER A 175 3.97 -5.49 12.67
N THR A 176 5.02 -5.44 11.87
CA THR A 176 6.28 -4.79 12.17
C THR A 176 6.64 -3.78 11.09
N ASP A 177 7.29 -2.70 11.49
CA ASP A 177 7.76 -1.66 10.57
C ASP A 177 9.03 -2.10 9.83
N SER A 178 9.55 -1.24 8.95
CA SER A 178 10.80 -1.50 8.22
C SER A 178 12.05 -1.45 9.09
N ALA A 179 11.94 -1.26 10.40
CA ALA A 179 13.01 -1.42 11.37
C ALA A 179 12.79 -2.66 12.25
N GLY A 180 11.73 -3.43 12.02
CA GLY A 180 11.36 -4.62 12.79
C GLY A 180 10.59 -4.32 14.09
N ASN A 181 10.24 -3.05 14.37
CA ASN A 181 9.47 -2.71 15.57
C ASN A 181 8.01 -3.10 15.38
N VAL A 182 7.41 -3.73 16.39
CA VAL A 182 5.98 -4.07 16.36
C VAL A 182 5.17 -2.80 16.44
N TYR A 183 4.34 -2.53 15.42
CA TYR A 183 3.45 -1.37 15.39
C TYR A 183 1.98 -1.73 15.62
N TYR A 184 1.61 -2.99 15.38
CA TYR A 184 0.24 -3.46 15.49
C TYR A 184 0.22 -4.90 16.01
N ARG A 185 -0.65 -5.18 16.97
CA ARG A 185 -1.00 -6.53 17.39
C ARG A 185 -2.50 -6.69 17.41
N TRP A 186 -2.96 -7.90 17.18
CA TRP A 186 -4.34 -8.28 17.33
C TRP A 186 -4.44 -9.68 17.91
N LYS A 187 -5.46 -9.90 18.73
CA LYS A 187 -5.80 -11.22 19.27
C LYS A 187 -7.29 -11.42 19.17
N TYR A 188 -7.71 -12.56 18.65
CA TYR A 188 -9.08 -13.00 18.45
C TYR A 188 -9.33 -14.23 19.30
N VAL A 189 -10.38 -14.20 20.13
CA VAL A 189 -10.71 -15.27 21.07
C VAL A 189 -12.11 -15.83 20.78
N LEU A 190 -12.21 -17.16 20.61
CA LEU A 190 -13.45 -17.89 20.35
C LEU A 190 -13.74 -18.95 21.43
N PRO A 191 -15.01 -19.22 21.81
CA PRO A 191 -16.26 -18.62 21.34
C PRO A 191 -16.79 -17.59 22.36
N GLY A 192 -16.68 -16.28 22.07
CA GLY A 192 -17.15 -15.25 23.01
C GLY A 192 -16.55 -13.85 22.88
N MET A 193 -15.68 -13.61 21.89
CA MET A 193 -15.17 -12.33 21.41
C MET A 193 -14.62 -11.37 22.48
N VAL A 194 -13.31 -11.49 22.71
CA VAL A 194 -12.48 -10.29 22.89
C VAL A 194 -11.50 -10.21 21.73
N LEU A 195 -11.78 -9.30 20.80
CA LEU A 195 -10.80 -8.81 19.84
C LEU A 195 -10.05 -7.67 20.51
N VAL A 196 -8.81 -7.93 20.95
CA VAL A 196 -7.91 -6.86 21.40
C VAL A 196 -7.04 -6.47 20.20
N SER A 197 -7.10 -5.21 19.78
CA SER A 197 -6.17 -4.67 18.81
C SER A 197 -5.35 -3.55 19.46
N GLU A 198 -4.04 -3.65 19.37
CA GLU A 198 -3.09 -2.72 19.97
C GLU A 198 -2.22 -2.09 18.90
N TYR A 199 -2.13 -0.77 18.94
CA TYR A 199 -1.21 0.00 18.14
C TYR A 199 -0.14 0.50 19.07
N TYR A 200 1.11 0.44 18.63
CA TYR A 200 2.27 0.79 19.44
C TYR A 200 2.87 2.11 18.97
N TYR A 201 3.81 2.66 19.71
CA TYR A 201 4.77 3.66 19.25
C TYR A 201 6.07 2.95 18.86
N PRO A 202 7.00 3.59 18.12
CA PRO A 202 8.29 3.00 17.80
C PRO A 202 9.11 2.59 19.04
N ASN A 203 8.89 3.22 20.19
CA ASN A 203 9.51 2.85 21.47
C ASN A 203 8.88 1.63 22.15
N GLY A 204 7.85 1.01 21.55
CA GLY A 204 7.16 -0.18 22.08
C GLY A 204 6.06 0.11 23.12
N SER A 205 5.81 1.36 23.48
CA SER A 205 4.65 1.73 24.30
C SER A 205 3.35 1.63 23.50
N ILE A 206 2.21 1.41 24.17
CA ILE A 206 0.90 1.33 23.49
C ILE A 206 0.45 2.74 23.15
N LYS A 207 0.13 2.99 21.87
CA LYS A 207 -0.50 4.22 21.36
C LYS A 207 -2.03 4.17 21.47
N LYS A 208 -2.61 3.03 21.10
CA LYS A 208 -4.07 2.85 21.07
C LYS A 208 -4.41 1.39 21.34
N ARG A 209 -5.42 1.16 22.16
CA ARG A 209 -6.02 -0.15 22.38
C ARG A 209 -7.50 -0.11 22.03
N VAL A 210 -7.95 -1.06 21.23
CA VAL A 210 -9.38 -1.30 20.95
C VAL A 210 -9.74 -2.66 21.50
N GLN A 211 -10.77 -2.71 22.33
CA GLN A 211 -11.30 -3.93 22.90
C GLN A 211 -12.73 -4.10 22.39
N LEU A 212 -12.96 -5.16 21.64
CA LEU A 212 -14.30 -5.60 21.28
C LEU A 212 -14.89 -6.38 22.45
N HIS A 213 -16.07 -5.96 22.89
CA HIS A 213 -16.90 -6.65 23.86
C HIS A 213 -18.18 -7.13 23.16
N GLN A 214 -18.87 -8.09 23.77
CA GLN A 214 -20.14 -8.63 23.27
C GLN A 214 -21.19 -7.54 22.93
N TYR A 215 -21.13 -6.39 23.60
CA TYR A 215 -22.07 -5.28 23.40
C TYR A 215 -21.48 -4.09 22.66
N GLY A 216 -20.20 -4.09 22.24
CA GLY A 216 -19.61 -2.87 21.68
C GLY A 216 -18.09 -2.83 21.63
N THR A 217 -17.54 -1.63 21.48
CA THR A 217 -16.08 -1.42 21.44
C THR A 217 -15.67 -0.37 22.44
N ILE A 218 -14.59 -0.63 23.19
CA ILE A 218 -13.89 0.37 23.99
C ILE A 218 -12.59 0.73 23.28
N THR A 219 -12.34 2.01 23.05
CA THR A 219 -11.09 2.52 22.49
C THR A 219 -10.40 3.41 23.51
N THR A 220 -9.16 3.08 23.84
CA THR A 220 -8.30 3.87 24.72
C THR A 220 -7.08 4.34 23.95
N LYS A 221 -6.67 5.60 24.17
CA LYS A 221 -5.47 6.21 23.58
C LYS A 221 -4.50 6.63 24.67
N TYR A 222 -3.22 6.63 24.34
CA TYR A 222 -2.13 6.91 25.26
C TYR A 222 -1.05 7.74 24.57
N LEU A 223 -0.28 8.48 25.36
CA LEU A 223 1.01 9.04 24.96
C LEU A 223 2.09 7.97 24.93
N SER A 224 3.25 8.25 24.32
CA SER A 224 4.38 7.29 24.31
C SER A 224 5.03 7.11 25.68
N SER A 225 4.68 7.95 26.65
CA SER A 225 4.98 7.77 28.08
C SER A 225 4.09 6.71 28.75
N GLY A 226 3.04 6.23 28.08
CA GLY A 226 2.03 5.33 28.62
C GLY A 226 0.87 6.04 29.34
N LEU A 227 0.90 7.38 29.44
CA LEU A 227 -0.20 8.15 30.03
C LEU A 227 -1.45 8.04 29.15
N MET A 228 -2.57 7.60 29.73
CA MET A 228 -3.86 7.55 29.05
C MET A 228 -4.39 8.97 28.78
N THR A 229 -4.71 9.26 27.52
CA THR A 229 -5.20 10.58 27.08
C THR A 229 -6.69 10.59 26.82
N ASP A 230 -7.24 9.47 26.36
CA ASP A 230 -8.64 9.39 25.92
C ASP A 230 -9.17 7.97 26.09
N SER A 231 -10.47 7.87 26.37
CA SER A 231 -11.20 6.62 26.41
C SER A 231 -12.59 6.85 25.84
N SER A 232 -13.08 5.97 24.98
CA SER A 232 -14.42 6.09 24.40
C SER A 232 -15.03 4.71 24.25
N SER A 233 -16.34 4.62 24.46
CA SER A 233 -17.07 3.39 24.25
C SER A 233 -18.19 3.59 23.22
N ARG A 234 -18.42 2.57 22.41
CA ARG A 234 -19.56 2.49 21.50
C ARG A 234 -20.30 1.21 21.85
N ILE A 235 -21.42 1.34 22.53
CA ILE A 235 -22.20 0.24 23.07
C ILE A 235 -23.51 0.13 22.27
N ARG A 236 -23.85 -1.06 21.83
CA ARG A 236 -25.17 -1.38 21.25
C ARG A 236 -26.12 -1.67 22.41
N THR A 237 -27.03 -0.74 22.68
CA THR A 237 -28.15 -0.94 23.60
C THR A 237 -29.40 -1.30 22.81
N SER A 238 -30.47 -1.74 23.49
CA SER A 238 -31.76 -2.10 22.87
C SER A 238 -32.41 -0.94 22.09
N GLY A 239 -31.98 0.31 22.32
CA GLY A 239 -32.40 1.50 21.58
C GLY A 239 -31.52 1.90 20.39
N GLY A 240 -30.43 1.16 20.10
CA GLY A 240 -29.47 1.47 19.04
C GLY A 240 -28.02 1.60 19.57
N PRO A 241 -27.04 1.94 18.71
CA PRO A 241 -25.68 2.18 19.17
C PRO A 241 -25.61 3.52 19.92
N GLU A 242 -25.48 3.48 21.24
CA GLU A 242 -25.08 4.64 22.05
C GLU A 242 -23.56 4.79 22.02
N THR A 243 -23.10 6.00 21.70
CA THR A 243 -21.69 6.38 21.80
C THR A 243 -21.51 7.17 23.08
N GLU A 244 -20.96 6.54 24.12
CA GLU A 244 -20.51 7.25 25.31
C GLU A 244 -19.04 7.64 25.12
N LYS A 245 -18.83 8.91 24.78
CA LYS A 245 -17.50 9.52 24.74
C LYS A 245 -17.13 9.96 26.16
N THR A 246 -15.94 9.62 26.67
CA THR A 246 -15.52 10.20 27.96
C THR A 246 -15.25 11.70 27.84
N LYS A 247 -15.16 12.39 28.98
CA LYS A 247 -15.01 13.85 29.15
C LYS A 247 -13.95 14.51 28.25
N THR A 248 -12.94 13.78 27.77
CA THR A 248 -11.85 14.32 26.95
C THR A 248 -12.21 14.45 25.47
N THR A 249 -12.91 13.47 24.87
CA THR A 249 -13.32 13.53 23.46
C THR A 249 -14.40 14.61 23.23
N GLU A 250 -15.34 14.74 24.17
CA GLU A 250 -16.34 15.81 24.12
C GLU A 250 -15.71 17.20 24.24
N ARG A 251 -14.58 17.32 24.95
CA ARG A 251 -13.83 18.57 25.08
C ARG A 251 -13.20 18.96 23.75
N ARG A 252 -12.53 18.03 23.06
CA ARG A 252 -11.92 18.26 21.74
C ARG A 252 -12.91 18.78 20.70
N GLU A 253 -14.14 18.27 20.70
CA GLU A 253 -15.20 18.72 19.78
C GLU A 253 -15.86 20.04 20.21
N ARG A 254 -15.83 20.38 21.51
CA ARG A 254 -16.41 21.62 22.06
C ARG A 254 -15.51 22.86 21.93
N LEU A 255 -14.19 22.71 21.77
CA LEU A 255 -13.26 23.85 21.80
C LEU A 255 -13.27 24.65 20.48
N LEU A 256 -14.13 25.67 20.41
CA LEU A 256 -14.25 26.57 19.26
C LEU A 256 -13.68 27.97 19.52
N LYS A 257 -13.15 28.25 20.72
CA LYS A 257 -12.62 29.57 21.09
C LYS A 257 -11.25 29.51 21.76
N ILE A 258 -10.42 30.54 21.54
CA ILE A 258 -9.05 30.64 22.06
C ILE A 258 -8.97 30.58 23.59
N ASP A 259 -9.93 31.18 24.30
CA ASP A 259 -9.95 31.21 25.77
C ASP A 259 -10.18 29.82 26.39
N GLU A 260 -10.95 28.98 25.70
CA GLU A 260 -11.19 27.61 26.15
C GLU A 260 -9.93 26.74 26.01
N TYR A 261 -9.08 27.02 25.01
CA TYR A 261 -7.75 26.40 24.90
C TYR A 261 -6.82 26.83 26.03
N ALA A 262 -6.81 28.12 26.43
CA ALA A 262 -6.00 28.59 27.54
C ALA A 262 -6.37 27.88 28.86
N ALA A 263 -7.66 27.76 29.14
CA ALA A 263 -8.13 26.99 30.30
C ALA A 263 -7.79 25.50 30.20
N ALA A 264 -7.80 24.91 28.99
CA ALA A 264 -7.40 23.53 28.78
C ALA A 264 -5.92 23.28 29.04
N LEU A 265 -5.06 24.15 28.50
CA LEU A 265 -3.61 24.09 28.69
C LEU A 265 -3.19 24.33 30.13
N LYS A 266 -3.93 25.13 30.91
CA LYS A 266 -3.68 25.28 32.35
C LYS A 266 -3.93 23.98 33.12
N ARG A 267 -4.87 23.16 32.67
CA ARG A 267 -5.23 21.89 33.32
C ARG A 267 -4.31 20.74 32.88
N GLU A 268 -4.00 20.67 31.59
CA GLU A 268 -3.26 19.57 30.96
C GLU A 268 -2.16 20.13 30.05
N PRO A 269 -1.13 20.81 30.58
CA PRO A 269 -0.10 21.44 29.76
C PRO A 269 0.75 20.43 28.98
N GLY A 270 0.74 19.16 29.37
CA GLY A 270 1.45 18.08 28.68
C GLY A 270 0.61 17.32 27.65
N ASN A 271 -0.61 17.76 27.33
CA ASN A 271 -1.48 17.06 26.37
C ASN A 271 -1.29 17.64 24.95
N PRO A 272 -0.53 16.99 24.05
CA PRO A 272 -0.25 17.49 22.71
C PRO A 272 -1.52 17.66 21.85
N GLU A 273 -2.59 16.92 22.12
CA GLU A 273 -3.84 17.04 21.35
C GLU A 273 -4.51 18.41 21.54
N ILE A 274 -4.30 19.07 22.69
CA ILE A 274 -4.81 20.43 22.94
C ILE A 274 -4.07 21.44 22.06
N TYR A 275 -2.74 21.31 21.96
CA TYR A 275 -1.93 22.15 21.07
C TYR A 275 -2.29 21.90 19.61
N LEU A 276 -2.48 20.65 19.20
CA LEU A 276 -2.88 20.35 17.82
C LEU A 276 -4.26 20.92 17.49
N ALA A 277 -5.23 20.80 18.39
CA ALA A 277 -6.55 21.40 18.21
C ALA A 277 -6.47 22.93 18.12
N ARG A 278 -5.63 23.57 18.95
CA ARG A 278 -5.35 25.01 18.87
C ARG A 278 -4.68 25.38 17.56
N ALA A 279 -3.72 24.59 17.07
CA ALA A 279 -3.08 24.80 15.78
C ALA A 279 -4.11 24.83 14.64
N TYR A 280 -5.07 23.91 14.63
CA TYR A 280 -6.15 23.93 13.64
C TYR A 280 -7.09 25.13 13.77
N TYR A 281 -7.38 25.59 14.99
CA TYR A 281 -8.13 26.82 15.20
C TYR A 281 -7.38 28.04 14.65
N ARG A 282 -6.09 28.16 15.00
CA ARG A 282 -5.20 29.22 14.52
C ARG A 282 -5.04 29.20 13.00
N LEU A 283 -4.91 28.01 12.40
CA LEU A 283 -4.89 27.81 10.96
C LEU A 283 -6.16 28.35 10.28
N LYS A 284 -7.35 28.10 10.87
CA LYS A 284 -8.61 28.66 10.36
C LYS A 284 -8.67 30.18 10.48
N ASN A 285 -7.93 30.77 11.40
CA ASN A 285 -7.84 32.22 11.59
C ASN A 285 -6.61 32.83 10.88
N LEU A 286 -5.94 32.09 9.99
CA LEU A 286 -4.80 32.54 9.19
C LEU A 286 -3.55 32.86 10.02
N GLU A 287 -3.51 32.37 11.25
CA GLU A 287 -2.40 32.53 12.19
C GLU A 287 -1.36 31.42 11.96
N PHE A 288 -0.83 31.32 10.73
CA PHE A 288 0.00 30.19 10.29
C PHE A 288 1.24 29.96 11.14
N ASP A 289 1.93 31.04 11.53
CA ASP A 289 3.19 30.93 12.27
C ASP A 289 2.94 30.47 13.72
N MET A 290 1.83 30.90 14.34
CA MET A 290 1.40 30.44 15.66
C MET A 290 0.82 29.02 15.63
N ALA A 291 0.16 28.63 14.54
CA ALA A 291 -0.25 27.25 14.32
C ALA A 291 0.96 26.31 14.19
N LEU A 292 1.99 26.74 13.47
CA LEU A 292 3.25 26.00 13.33
C LEU A 292 3.97 25.84 14.69
N GLU A 293 3.97 26.87 15.53
CA GLU A 293 4.52 26.80 16.89
C GLU A 293 3.78 25.76 17.76
N ASP A 294 2.45 25.72 17.67
CA ASP A 294 1.65 24.72 18.37
C ASP A 294 1.96 23.30 17.88
N VAL A 295 2.11 23.09 16.58
CA VAL A 295 2.52 21.78 16.03
C VAL A 295 3.94 21.41 16.47
N ASN A 296 4.87 22.37 16.53
CA ASN A 296 6.20 22.13 17.08
C ASN A 296 6.13 21.72 18.56
N THR A 297 5.21 22.31 19.33
CA THR A 297 4.98 21.91 20.71
C THR A 297 4.46 20.47 20.79
N CYS A 298 3.55 20.07 19.90
CA CYS A 298 3.08 18.67 19.81
C CYS A 298 4.26 17.71 19.60
N ILE A 299 5.15 18.01 18.65
CA ILE A 299 6.35 17.22 18.37
C ILE A 299 7.30 17.19 19.58
N SER A 300 7.42 18.28 20.31
CA SER A 300 8.27 18.33 21.50
C SER A 300 7.74 17.48 22.66
N LEU A 301 6.42 17.46 22.85
CA LEU A 301 5.75 16.67 23.88
C LEU A 301 5.67 15.19 23.53
N GLU A 302 5.53 14.89 22.24
CA GLU A 302 5.29 13.53 21.75
C GLU A 302 6.04 13.30 20.43
N PRO A 303 7.38 13.18 20.48
CA PRO A 303 8.23 13.03 19.31
C PRO A 303 8.05 11.68 18.60
N GLN A 304 7.35 10.73 19.24
CA GLN A 304 7.06 9.42 18.69
C GLN A 304 5.76 9.39 17.90
N GLU A 305 4.96 10.48 17.90
CA GLU A 305 3.72 10.57 17.13
C GLU A 305 3.98 11.03 15.68
N PRO A 306 3.85 10.14 14.68
CA PRO A 306 4.21 10.45 13.31
C PRO A 306 3.27 11.48 12.66
N ASP A 307 2.02 11.52 13.10
CA ASP A 307 1.03 12.42 12.52
C ASP A 307 1.42 13.89 12.72
N TYR A 308 2.07 14.26 13.84
CA TYR A 308 2.48 15.64 14.11
C TYR A 308 3.54 16.17 13.14
N TYR A 309 4.45 15.30 12.67
CA TYR A 309 5.38 15.67 11.60
C TYR A 309 4.65 15.90 10.28
N GLY A 310 3.64 15.07 9.98
CA GLY A 310 2.80 15.26 8.80
C GLY A 310 2.01 16.57 8.83
N GLU A 311 1.45 16.93 9.99
CA GLU A 311 0.77 18.21 10.19
C GLU A 311 1.73 19.39 10.00
N ARG A 312 2.96 19.27 10.51
CA ARG A 312 3.99 20.30 10.32
C ARG A 312 4.33 20.49 8.85
N ALA A 313 4.49 19.38 8.12
CA ALA A 313 4.77 19.41 6.69
C ALA A 313 3.63 20.02 5.85
N LEU A 314 2.39 20.01 6.35
CA LEU A 314 1.26 20.67 5.69
C LEU A 314 1.18 22.18 5.94
N MET A 315 1.78 22.71 7.01
CA MET A 315 1.70 24.14 7.34
C MET A 315 2.13 25.06 6.17
N PRO A 316 3.25 24.80 5.46
CA PRO A 316 3.63 25.60 4.29
C PRO A 316 2.61 25.52 3.15
N VAL A 317 1.97 24.35 2.95
CA VAL A 317 0.96 24.16 1.90
C VAL A 317 -0.28 24.97 2.20
N TYR A 318 -0.77 24.95 3.45
CA TYR A 318 -1.91 25.77 3.85
C TYR A 318 -1.63 27.27 3.71
N LYS A 319 -0.43 27.71 4.11
CA LYS A 319 -0.02 29.12 3.97
C LYS A 319 0.02 29.54 2.50
N ALA A 320 0.61 28.73 1.63
CA ALA A 320 0.69 29.01 0.19
C ALA A 320 -0.70 28.98 -0.48
N ALA A 321 -1.54 27.99 -0.16
CA ALA A 321 -2.88 27.86 -0.73
C ALA A 321 -3.81 29.03 -0.40
N TYR A 322 -3.67 29.61 0.80
CA TYR A 322 -4.42 30.80 1.18
C TYR A 322 -4.10 31.99 0.27
N PHE A 323 -2.81 32.27 0.02
CA PHE A 323 -2.40 33.38 -0.84
C PHE A 323 -2.77 33.20 -2.31
N ASP A 324 -3.12 31.98 -2.72
CA ASP A 324 -3.42 31.61 -4.10
C ASP A 324 -4.93 31.59 -4.38
N THR A 325 -5.72 31.04 -3.45
CA THR A 325 -7.16 30.78 -3.66
C THR A 325 -8.10 31.68 -2.87
N ASP A 326 -7.58 32.45 -1.90
CA ASP A 326 -8.35 33.23 -0.91
C ASP A 326 -9.41 32.39 -0.15
N ASP A 327 -9.29 31.05 -0.18
CA ASP A 327 -10.15 30.10 0.52
C ASP A 327 -9.35 29.25 1.52
N ARG A 328 -10.06 28.76 2.55
CA ARG A 328 -9.51 27.90 3.60
C ARG A 328 -9.39 26.47 3.10
N LEU A 329 -8.23 26.13 2.56
CA LEU A 329 -7.90 24.77 2.14
C LEU A 329 -8.07 23.77 3.29
N LYS A 330 -8.90 22.75 3.11
CA LYS A 330 -9.05 21.64 4.06
C LYS A 330 -8.06 20.53 3.73
N LYS A 331 -7.62 19.78 4.75
CA LYS A 331 -6.67 18.67 4.58
C LYS A 331 -7.03 17.69 3.46
N LYS A 332 -8.31 17.30 3.37
CA LYS A 332 -8.82 16.40 2.33
C LYS A 332 -8.71 16.94 0.90
N ASP A 333 -8.66 18.27 0.75
CA ASP A 333 -8.65 18.96 -0.54
C ASP A 333 -7.21 19.31 -0.97
N VAL A 334 -6.22 19.10 -0.09
CA VAL A 334 -4.80 19.38 -0.33
C VAL A 334 -4.29 18.73 -1.62
N LEU A 335 -4.62 17.46 -1.86
CA LEU A 335 -4.12 16.75 -3.05
C LEU A 335 -4.71 17.32 -4.34
N ASN A 336 -6.00 17.68 -4.33
CA ASN A 336 -6.64 18.32 -5.48
C ASN A 336 -6.03 19.70 -5.73
N TYR A 337 -5.78 20.46 -4.66
CA TYR A 337 -5.11 21.75 -4.76
C TYR A 337 -3.72 21.63 -5.40
N LEU A 338 -2.89 20.69 -4.94
CA LEU A 338 -1.55 20.47 -5.50
C LEU A 338 -1.56 20.00 -6.95
N ALA A 339 -2.53 19.17 -7.34
CA ALA A 339 -2.69 18.73 -8.72
C ALA A 339 -2.99 19.89 -9.68
N ASN A 340 -3.72 20.91 -9.22
CA ASN A 340 -4.06 22.10 -10.01
C ASN A 340 -3.00 23.21 -9.91
N HIS A 341 -2.07 23.11 -8.95
CA HIS A 341 -1.01 24.10 -8.70
C HIS A 341 0.37 23.43 -8.63
N PRO A 342 0.87 22.85 -9.75
CA PRO A 342 2.13 22.09 -9.78
C PRO A 342 3.36 22.92 -9.40
N ASN A 343 3.26 24.25 -9.45
CA ASN A 343 4.32 25.21 -9.18
C ASN A 343 4.16 25.94 -7.83
N ILE A 344 3.52 25.32 -6.83
CA ILE A 344 3.40 25.92 -5.50
C ILE A 344 4.77 26.41 -5.01
N ASN A 345 4.90 27.72 -4.77
CA ASN A 345 6.18 28.35 -4.49
C ASN A 345 6.60 28.08 -3.04
N ILE A 346 7.15 26.89 -2.80
CA ILE A 346 7.76 26.51 -1.52
C ILE A 346 9.28 26.57 -1.69
N PRO A 347 9.99 27.39 -0.87
CA PRO A 347 11.45 27.47 -0.91
C PRO A 347 12.12 26.09 -0.82
N PRO A 348 13.20 25.82 -1.59
CA PRO A 348 13.86 24.51 -1.60
C PRO A 348 14.21 23.96 -0.22
N ALA A 349 14.75 24.81 0.67
CA ALA A 349 15.07 24.42 2.05
C ALA A 349 13.84 23.94 2.85
N LYS A 350 12.69 24.59 2.66
CA LYS A 350 11.43 24.17 3.28
C LYS A 350 10.91 22.85 2.70
N ARG A 351 11.08 22.63 1.38
CA ARG A 351 10.72 21.35 0.74
C ARG A 351 11.53 20.18 1.31
N THR A 352 12.85 20.34 1.49
CA THR A 352 13.69 19.30 2.10
C THR A 352 13.22 18.96 3.51
N ALA A 353 12.98 19.97 4.35
CA ALA A 353 12.46 19.76 5.70
C ALA A 353 11.08 19.06 5.72
N MET A 354 10.18 19.45 4.81
CA MET A 354 8.88 18.78 4.64
C MET A 354 9.06 17.30 4.25
N MET A 355 9.99 16.98 3.35
CA MET A 355 10.25 15.59 2.96
C MET A 355 10.77 14.75 4.12
N GLU A 356 11.61 15.30 5.00
CA GLU A 356 12.07 14.62 6.22
C GLU A 356 10.92 14.37 7.20
N ASP A 357 10.08 15.37 7.43
CA ASP A 357 8.89 15.25 8.26
C ASP A 357 7.91 14.23 7.70
N LEU A 358 7.70 14.23 6.38
CA LEU A 358 6.81 13.27 5.72
C LEU A 358 7.38 11.87 5.71
N LYS A 359 8.71 11.67 5.71
CA LYS A 359 9.31 10.36 5.93
C LYS A 359 9.02 9.84 7.34
N LYS A 360 9.13 10.71 8.35
CA LYS A 360 8.76 10.37 9.74
C LYS A 360 7.27 10.05 9.84
N ALA A 361 6.43 10.86 9.20
CA ALA A 361 5.00 10.65 9.13
C ALA A 361 4.65 9.37 8.38
N ALA A 362 5.34 9.01 7.29
CA ALA A 362 4.99 7.88 6.42
C ALA A 362 5.21 6.48 7.03
N GLY A 363 5.56 6.37 8.31
CA GLY A 363 5.58 5.12 9.05
C GLY A 363 4.22 4.39 9.05
N PRO A 364 4.18 3.12 9.48
CA PRO A 364 2.93 2.35 9.52
C PRO A 364 1.84 2.95 10.42
N PHE A 365 2.23 3.90 11.28
CA PHE A 365 1.37 4.66 12.17
C PHE A 365 0.58 5.78 11.47
N SER A 366 0.99 6.24 10.28
CA SER A 366 0.22 7.22 9.53
C SER A 366 -0.86 6.56 8.69
N SER A 367 -2.08 6.79 9.13
CA SER A 367 -3.30 6.46 8.39
C SER A 367 -3.64 7.52 7.34
N ASP A 368 -2.94 8.66 7.33
CA ASP A 368 -3.34 9.78 6.48
C ASP A 368 -2.74 9.68 5.08
N LYS A 369 -3.60 9.33 4.13
CA LYS A 369 -3.29 9.26 2.70
C LYS A 369 -2.66 10.56 2.19
N VAL A 370 -3.04 11.71 2.75
CA VAL A 370 -2.53 13.02 2.32
C VAL A 370 -1.02 13.12 2.52
N PHE A 371 -0.47 12.63 3.63
CA PHE A 371 0.97 12.69 3.88
C PHE A 371 1.77 11.87 2.86
N LYS A 372 1.30 10.65 2.55
CA LYS A 372 1.96 9.76 1.58
C LYS A 372 1.94 10.34 0.17
N GLU A 373 0.79 10.88 -0.24
CA GLU A 373 0.66 11.47 -1.57
C GLU A 373 1.40 12.82 -1.67
N LEU A 374 1.43 13.63 -0.61
CA LEU A 374 2.26 14.83 -0.57
C LEU A 374 3.75 14.50 -0.69
N TYR A 375 4.23 13.46 -0.01
CA TYR A 375 5.62 13.01 -0.14
C TYR A 375 5.96 12.62 -1.59
N LYS A 376 5.08 11.85 -2.25
CA LYS A 376 5.25 11.47 -3.66
C LYS A 376 5.26 12.70 -4.57
N TYR A 377 4.34 13.63 -4.35
CA TYR A 377 4.27 14.87 -5.11
C TYR A 377 5.56 15.68 -4.99
N LEU A 378 6.03 15.94 -3.77
CA LEU A 378 7.28 16.68 -3.54
C LEU A 378 8.50 15.99 -4.13
N LYS A 379 8.53 14.64 -4.12
CA LYS A 379 9.58 13.85 -4.76
C LYS A 379 9.53 13.94 -6.29
N SER A 380 8.35 14.14 -6.88
CA SER A 380 8.15 14.20 -8.34
C SER A 380 8.54 15.54 -8.97
N ILE A 381 8.54 16.61 -8.18
CA ILE A 381 9.01 17.92 -8.61
C ILE A 381 10.54 17.90 -8.56
N ASN A 382 11.18 17.63 -9.71
CA ASN A 382 12.63 17.52 -9.86
C ASN A 382 13.40 18.70 -9.24
N PHE A 383 14.60 18.39 -8.74
CA PHE A 383 15.60 19.32 -8.23
C PHE A 383 16.35 20.04 -9.35
#